data_AF-A0A3N5LDU1-F1
#
_entry.id   AF-A0A3N5LDU1-F1
#
_cell.length_a   1.000
_cell.length_b   1.000
_cell.length_c   1.000
_cell.angle_alpha   90.00
_cell.angle_beta   90.00
_cell.angle_gamma   90.00
#
_symmetry.space_group_name_H-M   'P 1'
#
loop_
_entity.id
_entity.type
_entity.pdbx_description
1 polymer ?
#
loop_
_entity_poly.entity_id
_entity_poly.type
_entity_poly.pdbx_seq_one_letter_code
_entity_poly.pdbx_strand_id
1 'polypeptide(L)'
;MKNGVAWVALIPVVMCVAARADTPDFRLFGSIGNEVHLTPANPSSRLNPGDFLNVPPASNSLDFSLFADLVPEDKSWKSHLKLRGSNDWNRDRSVTKAEIGELNYSVSLSGWLDLQVGRSIEKWGTGYAWNPTGVVNPRKNPSDPNDRRGLYRGVDNLKVDLFVRDWNLTLLAVPEIDWEGEDGKHLLATGWAARAYRLIQGIDLSLSASGGSGLPNSQGVSVARVVGNALELHAEVAAFQNSIRFRPMGQASLGAQASRLHWGEGRPAPFTPLEQSTVLTAGA
;
A
#
# COMPACT_ATOMS: atom_id res chain seq x y z
N MET A 1 7.17 22.81 2.89
CA MET A 1 7.27 21.56 3.65
C MET A 1 5.97 21.40 4.41
N LYS A 2 5.08 20.51 3.96
CA LYS A 2 3.75 20.28 4.53
C LYS A 2 3.66 18.80 4.86
N ASN A 3 4.02 18.43 6.09
CA ASN A 3 3.97 17.05 6.55
C ASN A 3 3.03 17.00 7.76
N GLY A 4 1.80 16.56 7.52
CA GLY A 4 0.77 16.41 8.53
C GLY A 4 1.12 15.31 9.55
N VAL A 5 1.30 15.73 10.80
CA VAL A 5 1.24 14.86 11.98
C VAL A 5 -0.13 15.10 12.61
N ALA A 6 -1.17 14.40 12.12
CA ALA A 6 -2.56 14.66 12.50
C ALA A 6 -3.31 13.41 13.00
N TRP A 7 -2.60 12.45 13.61
CA TRP A 7 -3.16 11.23 14.20
C TRP A 7 -3.59 11.36 15.68
N VAL A 8 -3.46 12.54 16.29
CA VAL A 8 -3.53 12.75 17.74
C VAL A 8 -4.94 12.54 18.35
N ALA A 9 -6.02 12.46 17.55
CA ALA A 9 -7.38 12.45 18.11
C ALA A 9 -8.03 11.07 18.33
N LEU A 10 -7.62 10.01 17.62
CA LEU A 10 -8.20 8.66 17.77
C LEU A 10 -7.36 7.73 18.67
N ILE A 11 -6.06 7.99 18.74
CA ILE A 11 -5.12 7.32 19.65
C ILE A 11 -5.53 7.43 21.13
N PRO A 12 -5.98 8.57 21.69
CA PRO A 12 -6.25 8.67 23.12
C PRO A 12 -7.41 7.78 23.59
N VAL A 13 -8.44 7.55 22.77
CA VAL A 13 -9.59 6.70 23.17
C VAL A 13 -9.19 5.23 23.29
N VAL A 14 -8.32 4.73 22.40
CA VAL A 14 -7.83 3.34 22.47
C VAL A 14 -6.68 3.21 23.50
N MET A 15 -5.86 4.25 23.69
CA MET A 15 -4.82 4.28 24.74
C MET A 15 -5.41 4.23 26.16
N CYS A 16 -6.58 4.83 26.40
CA CYS A 16 -7.22 4.80 27.73
C CYS A 16 -7.60 3.38 28.20
N VAL A 17 -7.74 2.41 27.29
CA VAL A 17 -8.10 1.02 27.64
C VAL A 17 -6.86 0.21 28.09
N ALA A 18 -5.64 0.68 27.80
CA ALA A 18 -4.41 -0.10 27.95
C ALA A 18 -3.48 0.30 29.11
N ALA A 19 -3.89 1.26 29.95
CA ALA A 19 -3.09 1.77 31.07
C ALA A 19 -3.07 0.82 32.30
N ARG A 20 -2.91 -0.49 32.08
CA ARG A 20 -2.87 -1.50 33.15
C ARG A 20 -1.64 -2.41 33.15
N ALA A 21 -0.75 -2.31 32.16
CA ALA A 21 0.41 -3.20 32.09
C ALA A 21 1.65 -2.61 32.79
N ASP A 22 2.35 -3.49 33.50
CA ASP A 22 3.73 -3.33 33.96
C ASP A 22 4.70 -3.04 32.80
N THR A 23 5.92 -2.59 33.13
CA THR A 23 6.93 -2.00 32.24
C THR A 23 6.95 -2.60 30.82
N PRO A 24 6.59 -1.83 29.77
CA PRO A 24 6.57 -2.36 28.41
C PRO A 24 7.99 -2.57 27.87
N ASP A 25 8.17 -3.63 27.07
CA ASP A 25 9.35 -3.82 26.23
C ASP A 25 9.40 -2.72 25.19
N PHE A 26 10.42 -1.87 25.27
CA PHE A 26 10.74 -0.88 24.24
C PHE A 26 11.80 -1.43 23.31
N ARG A 27 11.50 -1.46 22.01
CA ARG A 27 12.45 -1.85 20.97
C ARG A 27 12.62 -0.69 20.00
N LEU A 28 13.86 -0.21 19.88
CA LEU A 28 14.26 0.82 18.94
C LEU A 28 15.36 0.26 18.04
N PHE A 29 15.12 0.28 16.74
CA PHE A 29 16.12 -0.12 15.75
C PHE A 29 15.99 0.72 14.50
N GLY A 30 17.01 0.74 13.67
CA GLY A 30 17.00 1.55 12.47
C GLY A 30 18.21 1.29 11.60
N SER A 31 18.24 1.99 10.47
CA SER A 31 19.35 2.01 9.53
C SER A 31 19.59 3.42 9.06
N ILE A 32 20.84 3.73 8.76
CA ILE A 32 21.26 4.90 8.01
C ILE A 32 22.15 4.42 6.87
N GLY A 33 21.81 4.80 5.65
CA GLY A 33 22.52 4.45 4.44
C GLY A 33 23.04 5.71 3.78
N ASN A 34 24.27 5.66 3.27
CA ASN A 34 24.78 6.67 2.37
C ASN A 34 25.31 5.98 1.11
N GLU A 35 24.87 6.47 -0.04
CA GLU A 35 25.27 5.93 -1.34
C GLU A 35 25.80 7.07 -2.20
N VAL A 36 27.02 6.88 -2.70
CA VAL A 36 27.71 7.84 -3.57
C VAL A 36 27.91 7.18 -4.92
N HIS A 37 27.31 7.75 -5.96
CA HIS A 37 27.55 7.31 -7.33
C HIS A 37 28.49 8.29 -8.00
N LEU A 38 29.59 7.77 -8.51
CA LEU A 38 30.54 8.51 -9.33
C LEU A 38 30.38 8.02 -10.77
N THR A 39 29.93 8.91 -11.64
CA THR A 39 29.80 8.61 -13.07
C THR A 39 30.85 9.42 -13.81
N PRO A 40 32.08 8.89 -13.99
CA PRO A 40 33.11 9.63 -14.70
C PRO A 40 32.64 9.88 -16.13
N ALA A 41 32.63 11.15 -16.55
CA ALA A 41 32.36 11.50 -17.93
C ALA A 41 33.38 10.77 -18.82
N ASN A 42 32.87 9.94 -19.74
CA ASN A 42 33.69 9.32 -20.77
C ASN A 42 33.40 10.01 -22.09
N PRO A 43 34.23 10.97 -22.54
CA PRO A 43 34.02 11.71 -23.78
C PRO A 43 33.99 10.80 -25.01
N SER A 44 34.59 9.60 -24.91
CA SER A 44 34.62 8.57 -25.96
C SER A 44 33.45 7.58 -25.89
N SER A 45 32.49 7.77 -24.97
CA SER A 45 31.32 6.92 -24.86
C SER A 45 30.50 6.94 -26.16
N ARG A 46 30.26 5.78 -26.76
CA ARG A 46 29.36 5.67 -27.93
C ARG A 46 27.89 5.90 -27.57
N LEU A 47 27.52 5.75 -26.31
CA LEU A 47 26.15 5.90 -25.80
C LEU A 47 25.88 7.32 -25.25
N ASN A 48 26.92 8.05 -24.86
CA ASN A 48 26.86 9.44 -24.40
C ASN A 48 28.06 10.26 -24.90
N PRO A 49 28.26 10.36 -26.23
CA PRO A 49 29.40 11.07 -26.80
C PRO A 49 29.37 12.54 -26.41
N GLY A 50 30.51 13.05 -25.94
CA GLY A 50 30.62 14.44 -25.48
C GLY A 50 29.75 14.79 -24.27
N ASP A 51 29.25 13.79 -23.54
CA ASP A 51 28.34 13.97 -22.40
C ASP A 51 27.09 14.81 -22.72
N PHE A 52 26.50 14.61 -23.90
CA PHE A 52 25.30 15.35 -24.32
C PHE A 52 24.09 15.13 -23.40
N LEU A 53 24.03 13.97 -22.70
CA LEU A 53 23.02 13.68 -21.68
C LEU A 53 23.25 14.47 -20.38
N ASN A 54 24.38 15.17 -20.26
CA ASN A 54 24.80 15.96 -19.09
C ASN A 54 24.68 15.14 -17.80
N VAL A 55 25.25 13.93 -17.82
CA VAL A 55 25.10 13.01 -16.70
C VAL A 55 25.92 13.55 -15.53
N PRO A 56 25.30 13.73 -14.35
CA PRO A 56 26.00 14.30 -13.22
C PRO A 56 27.23 13.44 -12.84
N PRO A 57 28.42 14.05 -12.66
CA PRO A 57 29.63 13.31 -12.38
C PRO A 57 29.65 12.66 -11.00
N ALA A 58 28.84 13.20 -10.08
CA ALA A 58 28.63 12.64 -8.75
C ALA A 58 27.17 12.88 -8.31
N SER A 59 26.53 11.85 -7.76
CA SER A 59 25.30 11.97 -6.99
C SER A 59 25.48 11.31 -5.64
N ASN A 60 24.82 11.84 -4.62
CA ASN A 60 24.92 11.34 -3.26
C ASN A 60 23.51 11.23 -2.68
N SER A 61 23.18 10.10 -2.07
CA SER A 61 21.91 9.90 -1.39
C SER A 61 22.17 9.46 0.05
N LEU A 62 21.45 10.08 0.98
CA LEU A 62 21.39 9.69 2.37
C LEU A 62 19.98 9.18 2.65
N ASP A 63 19.86 7.98 3.19
CA ASP A 63 18.60 7.42 3.65
C ASP A 63 18.68 7.05 5.13
N PHE A 64 17.56 7.18 5.84
CA PHE A 64 17.43 6.62 7.17
C PHE A 64 16.04 6.02 7.38
N SER A 65 15.99 4.98 8.20
CA SER A 65 14.77 4.36 8.69
C SER A 65 14.87 4.16 10.19
N LEU A 66 13.84 4.53 10.92
CA LEU A 66 13.73 4.33 12.37
C LEU A 66 12.45 3.56 12.67
N PHE A 67 12.56 2.55 13.51
CA PHE A 67 11.47 1.70 13.97
C PHE A 67 11.42 1.72 15.49
N ALA A 68 10.24 1.95 16.04
CA ALA A 68 9.99 1.89 17.47
C ALA A 68 8.75 1.02 17.73
N ASP A 69 8.92 0.03 18.61
CA ASP A 69 7.84 -0.81 19.12
C ASP A 69 7.74 -0.65 20.64
N LEU A 70 6.51 -0.56 21.13
CA LEU A 70 6.18 -0.65 22.56
C LEU A 70 5.20 -1.81 22.72
N VAL A 71 5.58 -2.83 23.48
CA VAL A 71 4.77 -4.03 23.71
C VAL A 71 4.89 -4.43 25.19
N PRO A 72 3.79 -4.56 25.95
CA PRO A 72 3.82 -5.09 27.30
C PRO A 72 4.14 -6.59 27.29
N GLU A 73 4.61 -7.12 28.42
CA GLU A 73 4.93 -8.54 28.57
C GLU A 73 3.72 -9.45 28.29
N ASP A 74 2.52 -9.01 28.70
CA ASP A 74 1.25 -9.71 28.49
C ASP A 74 0.71 -9.61 27.05
N LYS A 75 1.36 -8.80 26.19
CA LYS A 75 0.97 -8.54 24.79
C LYS A 75 -0.46 -8.02 24.62
N SER A 76 -1.04 -7.41 25.65
CA SER A 76 -2.41 -6.87 25.61
C SER A 76 -2.58 -5.70 24.64
N TRP A 77 -1.50 -4.99 24.32
CA TRP A 77 -1.49 -3.91 23.34
C TRP A 77 -0.14 -3.80 22.62
N LYS A 78 -0.11 -3.04 21.53
CA LYS A 78 1.13 -2.73 20.80
C LYS A 78 1.04 -1.34 20.19
N SER A 79 2.06 -0.51 20.41
CA SER A 79 2.28 0.68 19.59
C SER A 79 3.44 0.44 18.63
N HIS A 80 3.24 0.77 17.35
CA HIS A 80 4.25 0.67 16.31
C HIS A 80 4.43 2.01 15.61
N LEU A 81 5.68 2.47 15.50
CA LEU A 81 6.08 3.64 14.73
C LEU A 81 7.19 3.28 13.77
N LYS A 82 7.09 3.79 12.56
CA LYS A 82 8.15 3.71 11.56
C LYS A 82 8.27 5.02 10.80
N LEU A 83 9.42 5.65 11.00
CA LEU A 83 9.81 6.90 10.38
C LEU A 83 10.87 6.65 9.32
N ARG A 84 10.81 7.43 8.24
CA ARG A 84 11.80 7.40 7.18
C ARG A 84 12.14 8.80 6.73
N GLY A 85 13.35 8.96 6.25
CA GLY A 85 13.72 10.14 5.49
C GLY A 85 14.83 9.83 4.51
N SER A 86 14.87 10.62 3.45
CA SER A 86 15.93 10.60 2.46
C SER A 86 16.34 12.02 2.10
N ASN A 87 17.60 12.18 1.72
CA ASN A 87 18.11 13.38 1.10
C ASN A 87 18.92 12.98 -0.12
N ASP A 88 18.44 13.36 -1.29
CA ASP A 88 19.14 13.16 -2.55
C ASP A 88 19.82 14.46 -2.92
N TRP A 89 21.15 14.46 -2.99
CA TRP A 89 21.97 15.60 -3.38
C TRP A 89 22.62 15.34 -4.74
N ASN A 90 22.48 16.32 -5.63
CA ASN A 90 23.23 16.43 -6.86
C ASN A 90 23.76 17.88 -7.05
N ARG A 91 24.65 18.10 -8.03
CA ARG A 91 25.38 19.35 -8.28
C ARG A 91 24.53 20.62 -8.11
N ASP A 92 23.30 20.61 -8.64
CA ASP A 92 22.43 21.79 -8.67
C ASP A 92 21.12 21.62 -7.88
N ARG A 93 20.92 20.47 -7.22
CA ARG A 93 19.64 20.15 -6.58
C ARG A 93 19.82 19.28 -5.34
N SER A 94 19.17 19.67 -4.25
CA SER A 94 18.93 18.80 -3.09
C SER A 94 17.43 18.56 -2.94
N VAL A 95 17.05 17.29 -2.75
CA VAL A 95 15.67 16.88 -2.50
C VAL A 95 15.63 16.15 -1.17
N THR A 96 15.08 16.81 -0.15
CA THR A 96 14.82 16.19 1.15
C THR A 96 13.39 15.68 1.22
N LYS A 97 13.23 14.44 1.65
CA LYS A 97 11.94 13.81 1.97
C LYS A 97 12.00 13.27 3.38
N ALA A 98 10.93 13.46 4.15
CA ALA A 98 10.74 12.85 5.45
C ALA A 98 9.28 12.44 5.55
N GLU A 99 9.02 11.21 6.00
CA GLU A 99 7.68 10.66 6.04
C GLU A 99 7.47 9.69 7.21
N ILE A 100 6.23 9.64 7.66
CA ILE A 100 5.73 8.61 8.58
C ILE A 100 5.14 7.50 7.72
N GLY A 101 5.90 6.42 7.56
CA GLY A 101 5.46 5.26 6.80
C GLY A 101 4.45 4.43 7.58
N GLU A 102 4.82 4.08 8.82
CA GLU A 102 4.12 3.28 9.84
C GLU A 102 3.66 4.11 11.05
N LEU A 103 2.39 4.15 11.44
CA LEU A 103 2.02 4.57 12.80
C LEU A 103 0.69 3.93 13.19
N ASN A 104 0.74 2.89 14.01
CA ASN A 104 -0.47 2.20 14.43
C ASN A 104 -0.42 1.82 15.91
N TYR A 105 -1.62 1.65 16.45
CA TYR A 105 -1.88 1.19 17.79
C TYR A 105 -2.81 -0.01 17.72
N SER A 106 -2.47 -1.09 18.41
CA SER A 106 -3.25 -2.33 18.43
C SER A 106 -3.55 -2.73 19.87
N VAL A 107 -4.73 -3.30 20.11
CA VAL A 107 -5.16 -3.83 21.41
C VAL A 107 -5.82 -5.18 21.22
N SER A 108 -5.42 -6.15 22.03
CA SER A 108 -6.05 -7.46 22.12
C SER A 108 -7.13 -7.41 23.19
N LEU A 109 -8.38 -7.29 22.76
CA LEU A 109 -9.52 -7.23 23.68
C LEU A 109 -9.84 -8.60 24.29
N SER A 110 -9.50 -9.67 23.56
CA SER A 110 -9.63 -11.06 24.00
C SER A 110 -8.68 -11.94 23.18
N GLY A 111 -8.53 -13.22 23.57
CA GLY A 111 -7.71 -14.17 22.79
C GLY A 111 -8.21 -14.48 21.37
N TRP A 112 -9.38 -13.97 20.98
CA TRP A 112 -9.96 -14.16 19.65
C TRP A 112 -10.26 -12.85 18.90
N LEU A 113 -9.96 -11.69 19.49
CA LEU A 113 -10.30 -10.38 18.91
C LEU A 113 -9.19 -9.36 19.16
N ASP A 114 -8.62 -8.87 18.07
CA ASP A 114 -7.70 -7.74 18.04
C ASP A 114 -8.31 -6.55 17.30
N LEU A 115 -8.07 -5.35 17.82
CA LEU A 115 -8.39 -4.09 17.16
C LEU A 115 -7.11 -3.32 16.89
N GLN A 116 -6.98 -2.74 15.71
CA GLN A 116 -5.89 -1.85 15.37
C GLN A 116 -6.42 -0.57 14.72
N VAL A 117 -5.80 0.56 15.04
CA VAL A 117 -6.08 1.85 14.42
C VAL A 117 -4.77 2.52 14.04
N GLY A 118 -4.76 3.16 12.88
CA GLY A 118 -3.64 3.98 12.42
C GLY A 118 -3.23 3.67 10.99
N ARG A 119 -2.03 4.12 10.64
CA ARG A 119 -1.38 3.78 9.38
C ARG A 119 -0.62 2.47 9.54
N SER A 120 -0.96 1.48 8.73
CA SER A 120 -0.22 0.22 8.65
C SER A 120 -0.11 -0.28 7.21
N ILE A 121 0.93 -1.08 6.95
CA ILE A 121 1.09 -1.76 5.67
C ILE A 121 0.49 -3.16 5.79
N GLU A 122 -0.63 -3.36 5.11
CA GLU A 122 -1.22 -4.68 4.93
C GLU A 122 -0.68 -5.31 3.65
N LYS A 123 -0.34 -6.59 3.71
CA LYS A 123 0.16 -7.37 2.58
C LYS A 123 -0.78 -8.54 2.33
N TRP A 124 -1.66 -8.37 1.36
CA TRP A 124 -2.58 -9.38 0.88
C TRP A 124 -2.13 -9.88 -0.49
N GLY A 125 -2.34 -11.17 -0.74
CA GLY A 125 -1.78 -11.86 -1.90
C GLY A 125 -0.37 -12.39 -1.65
N THR A 126 0.04 -13.28 -2.56
CA THR A 126 1.26 -14.08 -2.50
C THR A 126 2.28 -13.68 -3.58
N GLY A 127 1.85 -12.99 -4.64
CA GLY A 127 2.69 -12.51 -5.72
C GLY A 127 3.75 -11.47 -5.30
N TYR A 128 4.89 -11.48 -5.98
CA TYR A 128 5.97 -10.53 -5.69
C TYR A 128 5.88 -9.23 -6.50
N ALA A 129 5.65 -9.35 -7.81
CA ALA A 129 5.56 -8.21 -8.73
C ALA A 129 4.13 -7.71 -8.95
N TRP A 130 3.16 -8.63 -8.97
CA TRP A 130 1.74 -8.34 -9.21
C TRP A 130 0.87 -9.13 -8.23
N ASN A 131 -0.11 -8.47 -7.61
CA ASN A 131 -0.99 -9.05 -6.58
C ASN A 131 -2.44 -8.63 -6.86
N PRO A 132 -3.20 -9.34 -7.71
CA PRO A 132 -4.56 -8.97 -8.01
C PRO A 132 -5.47 -9.06 -6.76
N THR A 133 -5.12 -9.87 -5.76
CA THR A 133 -5.86 -9.94 -4.48
C THR A 133 -5.43 -8.88 -3.45
N GLY A 134 -4.34 -8.15 -3.75
CA GLY A 134 -3.67 -7.19 -2.87
C GLY A 134 -4.28 -5.80 -2.85
N VAL A 135 -5.60 -5.69 -2.68
CA VAL A 135 -6.34 -4.42 -2.84
C VAL A 135 -6.05 -3.34 -1.79
N VAL A 136 -5.55 -3.74 -0.62
CA VAL A 136 -5.11 -2.82 0.45
C VAL A 136 -3.59 -2.65 0.50
N ASN A 137 -2.87 -3.29 -0.43
CA ASN A 137 -1.43 -3.18 -0.49
C ASN A 137 -1.04 -1.74 -0.86
N PRO A 138 0.08 -1.24 -0.32
CA PRO A 138 0.68 -0.02 -0.82
C PRO A 138 0.89 -0.11 -2.34
N ARG A 139 0.57 0.98 -3.06
CA ARG A 139 0.74 1.02 -4.50
C ARG A 139 2.22 0.83 -4.86
N LYS A 140 2.50 -0.21 -5.64
CA LYS A 140 3.82 -0.45 -6.23
C LYS A 140 3.98 0.45 -7.45
N ASN A 141 5.15 1.07 -7.63
CA ASN A 141 5.48 1.78 -8.86
C ASN A 141 6.27 0.84 -9.78
N PRO A 142 5.65 0.25 -10.82
CA PRO A 142 6.33 -0.69 -11.70
C PRO A 142 7.43 -0.05 -12.56
N SER A 143 7.48 1.29 -12.64
CA SER A 143 8.48 2.03 -13.42
C SER A 143 9.73 2.42 -12.63
N ASP A 144 9.73 2.21 -11.31
CA ASP A 144 10.86 2.53 -10.45
C ASP A 144 11.63 1.26 -10.06
N PRO A 145 12.82 0.99 -10.63
CA PRO A 145 13.63 -0.17 -10.29
C PRO A 145 14.17 -0.11 -8.84
N ASN A 146 14.12 1.06 -8.21
CA ASN A 146 14.42 1.29 -6.79
C ASN A 146 13.16 1.28 -5.91
N ASP A 147 11.97 0.91 -6.44
CA ASP A 147 10.79 0.52 -5.65
C ASP A 147 11.06 -0.82 -4.92
N ARG A 148 12.11 -0.78 -4.10
CA ARG A 148 12.43 -1.78 -3.11
C ARG A 148 11.43 -1.55 -1.99
N ARG A 149 11.04 -2.65 -1.35
CA ARG A 149 10.05 -2.84 -0.26
C ARG A 149 10.13 -1.85 0.93
N GLY A 150 11.09 -0.92 0.91
CA GLY A 150 11.39 0.14 1.85
C GLY A 150 10.80 1.52 1.57
N LEU A 151 9.98 1.74 0.53
CA LEU A 151 9.37 3.06 0.23
C LEU A 151 7.85 3.11 0.41
N TYR A 152 7.24 1.98 0.77
CA TYR A 152 5.80 1.92 0.96
C TYR A 152 5.38 2.72 2.20
N ARG A 153 4.46 3.66 1.98
CA ARG A 153 3.65 4.28 3.01
C ARG A 153 2.44 3.39 3.26
N GLY A 154 2.13 3.15 4.53
CA GLY A 154 0.93 2.41 4.93
C GLY A 154 -0.35 3.15 4.57
N VAL A 155 -1.47 2.43 4.65
CA VAL A 155 -2.80 2.97 4.43
C VAL A 155 -3.40 3.29 5.80
N ASP A 156 -4.09 4.43 5.90
CA ASP A 156 -4.81 4.84 7.11
C ASP A 156 -6.02 3.91 7.26
N ASN A 157 -6.10 3.19 8.38
CA ASN A 157 -7.13 2.18 8.57
C ASN A 157 -7.59 2.01 10.03
N LEU A 158 -8.78 1.42 10.15
CA LEU A 158 -9.26 0.73 11.33
C LEU A 158 -9.36 -0.76 10.96
N LYS A 159 -8.64 -1.60 11.70
CA LYS A 159 -8.58 -3.05 11.48
C LYS A 159 -9.20 -3.79 12.66
N VAL A 160 -9.91 -4.87 12.34
CA VAL A 160 -10.43 -5.85 13.27
C VAL A 160 -9.95 -7.23 12.81
N ASP A 161 -9.22 -7.94 13.66
CA ASP A 161 -8.82 -9.33 13.42
C ASP A 161 -9.58 -10.26 14.37
N LEU A 162 -10.22 -11.28 13.81
CA LEU A 162 -11.01 -12.29 14.53
C LEU A 162 -10.42 -13.68 14.30
N PHE A 163 -10.12 -14.38 15.39
CA PHE A 163 -9.58 -15.74 15.36
C PHE A 163 -10.67 -16.73 15.77
N VAL A 164 -11.32 -17.35 14.77
CA VAL A 164 -12.45 -18.26 15.00
C VAL A 164 -12.06 -19.65 14.52
N ARG A 165 -11.81 -20.55 15.48
CA ARG A 165 -11.27 -21.90 15.21
C ARG A 165 -9.93 -21.78 14.48
N ASP A 166 -9.85 -22.33 13.26
CA ASP A 166 -8.65 -22.28 12.42
C ASP A 166 -8.69 -21.14 11.38
N TRP A 167 -9.69 -20.25 11.46
CA TRP A 167 -9.82 -19.13 10.55
C TRP A 167 -9.32 -17.84 11.18
N ASN A 168 -8.58 -17.07 10.41
CA ASN A 168 -8.27 -15.67 10.70
C ASN A 168 -9.10 -14.78 9.77
N LEU A 169 -10.02 -14.00 10.34
CA LEU A 169 -10.85 -13.05 9.61
C LEU A 169 -10.38 -11.63 9.92
N THR A 170 -9.88 -10.94 8.91
CA THR A 170 -9.49 -9.53 8.98
C THR A 170 -10.57 -8.67 8.32
N LEU A 171 -11.02 -7.62 9.01
CA LEU A 171 -11.87 -6.56 8.47
C LEU A 171 -11.12 -5.24 8.55
N LEU A 172 -11.15 -4.46 7.48
CA LEU A 172 -10.51 -3.16 7.36
C LEU A 172 -11.55 -2.12 6.94
N ALA A 173 -11.58 -0.99 7.63
CA ALA A 173 -12.16 0.24 7.14
C ALA A 173 -11.02 1.20 6.80
N VAL A 174 -11.05 1.76 5.59
CA VAL A 174 -10.02 2.63 5.03
C VAL A 174 -10.65 4.00 4.78
N PRO A 175 -10.58 4.92 5.74
CA PRO A 175 -11.07 6.28 5.56
C PRO A 175 -10.09 7.09 4.70
N GLU A 176 -10.63 7.82 3.73
CA GLU A 176 -9.91 8.88 3.02
C GLU A 176 -10.33 10.21 3.63
N ILE A 177 -9.40 10.91 4.26
CA ILE A 177 -9.69 12.16 4.98
C ILE A 177 -8.84 13.27 4.37
N ASP A 178 -9.50 14.33 3.91
CA ASP A 178 -8.85 15.58 3.58
C ASP A 178 -8.64 16.37 4.87
N TRP A 179 -7.36 16.60 5.19
CA TRP A 179 -6.95 17.38 6.35
C TRP A 179 -6.47 18.78 5.98
N GLU A 180 -6.36 19.09 4.68
CA GLU A 180 -5.84 20.37 4.16
C GLU A 180 -6.89 21.22 3.43
N GLY A 181 -8.14 20.75 3.34
CA GLY A 181 -9.25 21.48 2.73
C GLY A 181 -9.47 22.87 3.34
N GLU A 182 -9.81 23.85 2.49
CA GLU A 182 -10.02 25.26 2.89
C GLU A 182 -11.09 25.42 3.99
N ASP A 183 -12.05 24.49 4.08
CA ASP A 183 -13.18 24.50 5.02
C ASP A 183 -13.00 23.56 6.24
N GLY A 184 -11.83 22.93 6.39
CA GLY A 184 -11.52 22.04 7.50
C GLY A 184 -11.46 20.55 7.13
N LYS A 185 -11.67 19.68 8.14
CA LYS A 185 -11.44 18.24 8.04
C LYS A 185 -12.65 17.53 7.42
N HIS A 186 -12.49 16.90 6.26
CA HIS A 186 -13.58 16.20 5.57
C HIS A 186 -13.27 14.73 5.32
N LEU A 187 -14.18 13.84 5.72
CA LEU A 187 -14.16 12.44 5.29
C LEU A 187 -14.61 12.40 3.82
N LEU A 188 -13.66 12.21 2.92
CA LEU A 188 -13.90 12.18 1.48
C LEU A 188 -14.50 10.86 1.03
N ALA A 189 -14.02 9.76 1.62
CA ALA A 189 -14.35 8.43 1.18
C ALA A 189 -14.16 7.42 2.32
N THR A 190 -14.83 6.28 2.26
CA THR A 190 -14.54 5.15 3.15
C THR A 190 -14.64 3.86 2.38
N GLY A 191 -13.47 3.28 2.13
CA GLY A 191 -13.35 1.94 1.61
C GLY A 191 -13.48 0.93 2.74
N TRP A 192 -13.83 -0.30 2.38
CA TRP A 192 -13.74 -1.45 3.26
C TRP A 192 -13.05 -2.61 2.55
N ALA A 193 -12.39 -3.46 3.31
CA ALA A 193 -11.84 -4.71 2.84
C ALA A 193 -12.01 -5.80 3.88
N ALA A 194 -12.18 -7.04 3.44
CA ALA A 194 -12.31 -8.21 4.28
C ALA A 194 -11.40 -9.31 3.74
N ARG A 195 -10.78 -10.07 4.63
CA ARG A 195 -9.98 -11.24 4.30
C ARG A 195 -10.31 -12.39 5.24
N ALA A 196 -10.54 -13.57 4.69
CA ALA A 196 -10.61 -14.81 5.43
C ALA A 196 -9.40 -15.68 5.05
N TYR A 197 -8.59 -16.09 6.01
CA TYR A 197 -7.40 -16.90 5.81
C TYR A 197 -7.47 -18.19 6.62
N ARG A 198 -6.99 -19.29 6.02
CA ARG A 198 -6.81 -20.59 6.68
C ARG A 198 -5.71 -21.41 6.00
N LEU A 199 -4.93 -22.11 6.81
CA LEU A 199 -4.03 -23.16 6.37
C LEU A 199 -4.78 -24.51 6.31
N ILE A 200 -4.93 -25.10 5.11
CA ILE A 200 -5.65 -26.36 4.90
C ILE A 200 -4.69 -27.38 4.27
N GLN A 201 -4.30 -28.41 5.03
CA GLN A 201 -3.43 -29.50 4.53
C GLN A 201 -2.13 -29.00 3.86
N GLY A 202 -1.51 -27.96 4.41
CA GLY A 202 -0.29 -27.35 3.85
C GLY A 202 -0.55 -26.41 2.66
N ILE A 203 -1.81 -26.07 2.39
CA ILE A 203 -2.20 -25.04 1.43
C ILE A 203 -2.62 -23.80 2.21
N ASP A 204 -1.93 -22.69 1.98
CA ASP A 204 -2.35 -21.38 2.44
C ASP A 204 -3.50 -20.92 1.55
N LEU A 205 -4.71 -20.80 2.10
CA LEU A 205 -5.88 -20.30 1.38
C LEU A 205 -6.30 -18.95 1.95
N SER A 206 -6.46 -17.95 1.08
CA SER A 206 -7.03 -16.67 1.45
C SER A 206 -8.12 -16.23 0.46
N LEU A 207 -9.26 -15.85 1.02
CA LEU A 207 -10.36 -15.21 0.32
C LEU A 207 -10.36 -13.72 0.70
N SER A 208 -10.50 -12.83 -0.26
CA SER A 208 -10.59 -11.40 -0.01
C SER A 208 -11.76 -10.75 -0.75
N ALA A 209 -12.28 -9.68 -0.18
CA ALA A 209 -13.26 -8.82 -0.82
C ALA A 209 -13.01 -7.36 -0.40
N SER A 210 -13.38 -6.42 -1.26
CA SER A 210 -13.29 -4.99 -0.95
C SER A 210 -14.36 -4.19 -1.66
N GLY A 211 -14.60 -2.98 -1.18
CA GLY A 211 -15.45 -2.01 -1.86
C GLY A 211 -15.56 -0.67 -1.14
N GLY A 212 -16.55 0.12 -1.54
CA GLY A 212 -16.78 1.47 -1.02
C GLY A 212 -16.08 2.56 -1.84
N SER A 213 -16.14 3.80 -1.37
CA SER A 213 -15.43 4.92 -2.00
C SER A 213 -14.01 4.94 -1.43
N GLY A 214 -12.99 4.65 -2.25
CA GLY A 214 -11.57 4.66 -1.84
C GLY A 214 -10.82 3.34 -2.02
N LEU A 215 -11.55 2.22 -2.15
CA LEU A 215 -10.99 0.92 -2.54
C LEU A 215 -11.73 0.36 -3.76
N PRO A 216 -11.07 -0.41 -4.64
CA PRO A 216 -11.75 -1.06 -5.74
C PRO A 216 -12.79 -2.06 -5.22
N ASN A 217 -13.95 -2.13 -5.88
CA ASN A 217 -14.91 -3.21 -5.63
C ASN A 217 -14.34 -4.51 -6.21
N SER A 218 -13.93 -5.43 -5.34
CA SER A 218 -13.23 -6.65 -5.77
C SER A 218 -13.58 -7.87 -4.94
N GLN A 219 -13.37 -9.04 -5.53
CA GLN A 219 -13.39 -10.33 -4.86
C GLN A 219 -12.20 -11.15 -5.35
N GLY A 220 -11.47 -11.77 -4.43
CA GLY A 220 -10.21 -12.42 -4.72
C GLY A 220 -10.02 -13.73 -3.99
N VAL A 221 -9.26 -14.62 -4.61
CA VAL A 221 -8.78 -15.87 -4.01
C VAL A 221 -7.29 -15.97 -4.27
N SER A 222 -6.53 -16.25 -3.22
CA SER A 222 -5.10 -16.58 -3.32
C SER A 222 -4.84 -17.91 -2.64
N VAL A 223 -3.99 -18.71 -3.27
CA VAL A 223 -3.52 -19.99 -2.74
C VAL A 223 -2.00 -20.09 -2.87
N ALA A 224 -1.36 -20.66 -1.85
CA ALA A 224 0.06 -21.01 -1.89
C ALA A 224 0.29 -22.42 -1.33
N ARG A 225 1.31 -23.11 -1.84
CA ARG A 225 1.76 -24.39 -1.29
C ARG A 225 3.25 -24.61 -1.56
N VAL A 226 3.97 -25.00 -0.52
CA VAL A 226 5.32 -25.55 -0.65
C VAL A 226 5.25 -27.02 -1.05
N VAL A 227 5.92 -27.37 -2.16
CA VAL A 227 6.08 -28.72 -2.68
C VAL A 227 7.53 -29.16 -2.45
N GLY A 228 7.71 -30.25 -1.71
CA GLY A 228 9.04 -30.68 -1.25
C GLY A 228 9.62 -29.69 -0.24
N ASN A 229 10.87 -29.30 -0.43
CA ASN A 229 11.60 -28.45 0.53
C ASN A 229 11.92 -27.04 0.01
N ALA A 230 11.58 -26.73 -1.25
CA ALA A 230 12.07 -25.50 -1.88
C ALA A 230 11.15 -24.91 -2.96
N LEU A 231 10.25 -25.69 -3.56
CA LEU A 231 9.36 -25.18 -4.61
C LEU A 231 8.09 -24.63 -3.97
N GLU A 232 7.78 -23.35 -4.18
CA GLU A 232 6.56 -22.75 -3.66
C GLU A 232 5.66 -22.36 -4.82
N LEU A 233 4.49 -22.98 -4.90
CA LEU A 233 3.50 -22.72 -5.95
C LEU A 233 2.48 -21.72 -5.44
N HIS A 234 2.23 -20.68 -6.23
CA HIS A 234 1.30 -19.61 -5.89
C HIS A 234 0.33 -19.36 -7.03
N ALA A 235 -0.95 -19.17 -6.70
CA ALA A 235 -1.96 -18.73 -7.65
C ALA A 235 -2.87 -17.68 -7.01
N GLU A 236 -3.15 -16.63 -7.77
CA GLU A 236 -4.09 -15.58 -7.39
C GLU A 236 -5.09 -15.31 -8.52
N VAL A 237 -6.35 -15.14 -8.16
CA VAL A 237 -7.40 -14.67 -9.06
C VAL A 237 -8.21 -13.59 -8.37
N ALA A 238 -8.52 -12.51 -9.08
CA ALA A 238 -9.47 -11.53 -8.59
C ALA A 238 -10.42 -11.05 -9.70
N ALA A 239 -11.65 -10.76 -9.30
CA ALA A 239 -12.66 -10.13 -10.13
C ALA A 239 -12.90 -8.71 -9.61
N PHE A 240 -12.85 -7.73 -10.51
CA PHE A 240 -13.07 -6.32 -10.20
C PHE A 240 -14.35 -5.83 -10.87
N GLN A 241 -15.10 -5.00 -10.16
CA GLN A 241 -16.27 -4.29 -10.66
C GLN A 241 -15.90 -2.83 -10.90
N ASN A 242 -16.43 -2.25 -11.99
CA ASN A 242 -16.21 -0.85 -12.38
C ASN A 242 -14.74 -0.49 -12.64
N SER A 243 -13.90 -1.47 -13.00
CA SER A 243 -12.51 -1.20 -13.37
C SER A 243 -12.45 -0.50 -14.72
N ILE A 244 -11.93 0.72 -14.78
CA ILE A 244 -11.59 1.36 -16.05
C ILE A 244 -10.41 0.60 -16.64
N ARG A 245 -10.62 -0.17 -17.71
CA ARG A 245 -9.51 -0.77 -18.46
C ARG A 245 -8.75 0.35 -19.16
N PHE A 246 -7.48 0.56 -18.78
CA PHE A 246 -6.57 1.32 -19.62
C PHE A 246 -6.39 0.56 -20.93
N ARG A 247 -7.02 1.05 -22.01
CA ARG A 247 -6.64 0.66 -23.37
C ARG A 247 -5.33 1.37 -23.68
N PRO A 248 -4.27 0.67 -24.12
CA PRO A 248 -3.10 1.33 -24.67
C PRO A 248 -3.57 2.27 -25.80
N MET A 249 -3.21 3.56 -25.71
CA MET A 249 -3.46 4.48 -26.81
C MET A 249 -2.67 4.01 -28.03
N GLY A 250 -3.34 3.36 -28.99
CA GLY A 250 -2.64 2.80 -30.13
C GLY A 250 -3.43 1.85 -31.02
N GLN A 251 -4.74 2.01 -31.16
CA GLN A 251 -5.43 1.59 -32.39
C GLN A 251 -6.49 2.64 -32.69
N ALA A 252 -6.16 3.55 -33.61
CA ALA A 252 -7.14 4.34 -34.31
C ALA A 252 -8.11 3.35 -34.98
N SER A 253 -9.35 3.29 -34.51
CA SER A 253 -10.42 2.64 -35.24
C SER A 253 -10.67 3.46 -36.51
N LEU A 254 -10.08 3.01 -37.61
CA LEU A 254 -10.51 3.40 -38.95
C LEU A 254 -11.98 2.98 -39.10
N GLY A 255 -12.83 3.98 -39.34
CA GLY A 255 -14.15 3.79 -39.97
C GLY A 255 -15.34 3.70 -39.02
N ALA A 256 -15.98 4.84 -38.77
CA ALA A 256 -17.37 5.06 -39.16
C ALA A 256 -17.73 6.53 -38.94
N GLN A 257 -17.63 7.33 -40.01
CA GLN A 257 -18.39 8.56 -40.11
C GLN A 257 -19.88 8.21 -40.09
N ALA A 258 -20.62 8.76 -39.13
CA ALA A 258 -22.03 9.07 -39.29
C ALA A 258 -22.35 10.32 -38.47
N SER A 259 -22.44 11.42 -39.21
CA SER A 259 -22.94 12.73 -38.83
C SER A 259 -24.28 12.71 -38.06
N ARG A 260 -24.39 13.53 -37.00
CA ARG A 260 -25.38 14.63 -36.92
C ARG A 260 -25.23 15.44 -35.62
N LEU A 261 -25.10 16.74 -35.79
CA LEU A 261 -25.29 17.78 -34.79
C LEU A 261 -26.75 17.82 -34.31
N HIS A 262 -26.97 17.83 -33.00
CA HIS A 262 -28.08 18.57 -32.38
C HIS A 262 -27.74 19.00 -30.95
N TRP A 263 -27.91 20.30 -30.70
CA TRP A 263 -27.88 20.97 -29.41
C TRP A 263 -29.30 20.91 -28.80
N GLY A 264 -29.45 20.61 -27.51
CA GLY A 264 -30.74 20.74 -26.81
C GLY A 264 -30.91 19.88 -25.56
N GLU A 265 -31.41 20.50 -24.51
CA GLU A 265 -31.63 20.07 -23.11
C GLU A 265 -32.31 18.71 -22.89
N GLY A 266 -31.94 18.01 -21.79
CA GLY A 266 -32.82 17.02 -21.16
C GLY A 266 -32.15 15.79 -20.53
N ARG A 267 -32.00 15.82 -19.20
CA ARG A 267 -31.80 14.71 -18.23
C ARG A 267 -30.50 13.87 -18.33
N PRO A 268 -29.88 13.51 -17.20
CA PRO A 268 -28.74 12.58 -17.21
C PRO A 268 -29.20 11.20 -17.64
N ALA A 269 -28.55 10.65 -18.67
CA ALA A 269 -28.72 9.26 -19.08
C ALA A 269 -28.31 8.31 -17.94
N PRO A 270 -28.99 7.14 -17.79
CA PRO A 270 -28.65 6.19 -16.75
C PRO A 270 -27.25 5.63 -16.97
N PHE A 271 -26.45 5.64 -15.90
CA PHE A 271 -25.17 4.92 -15.82
C PHE A 271 -25.37 3.48 -16.27
N THR A 272 -24.57 3.03 -17.24
CA THR A 272 -24.40 1.61 -17.54
C THR A 272 -23.01 1.20 -17.07
N PRO A 273 -22.86 0.52 -15.92
CA PRO A 273 -21.59 -0.08 -15.55
C PRO A 273 -21.76 -1.59 -15.38
N LEU A 274 -21.35 -2.38 -16.37
CA LEU A 274 -21.08 -3.81 -16.19
C LEU A 274 -20.01 -4.26 -17.19
N GLU A 275 -18.77 -3.79 -17.00
CA GLU A 275 -17.61 -4.58 -17.41
C GLU A 275 -16.98 -5.18 -16.14
N GLN A 276 -17.17 -6.49 -15.96
CA GLN A 276 -16.37 -7.27 -15.02
C GLN A 276 -15.00 -7.52 -15.68
N SER A 277 -13.92 -7.32 -14.92
CA SER A 277 -12.59 -7.77 -15.33
C SER A 277 -12.09 -8.85 -14.37
N THR A 278 -11.60 -9.94 -14.93
CA THR A 278 -10.96 -11.03 -14.17
C THR A 278 -9.48 -10.98 -14.48
N VAL A 279 -8.65 -10.98 -13.43
CA VAL A 279 -7.20 -11.03 -13.55
C VAL A 279 -6.72 -12.31 -12.88
N LEU A 280 -5.98 -13.13 -13.62
CA LEU A 280 -5.39 -14.39 -13.15
C LEU A 280 -3.87 -14.26 -13.21
N THR A 281 -3.19 -14.65 -12.13
CA THR A 281 -1.74 -14.79 -12.09
C THR A 281 -1.35 -16.09 -11.41
N ALA A 282 -0.43 -16.83 -12.01
CA ALA A 282 0.19 -18.02 -11.44
C ALA A 282 1.72 -17.89 -11.56
N GLY A 283 2.43 -18.33 -10.52
CA GLY A 283 3.90 -18.28 -10.46
C GLY A 283 4.45 -19.43 -9.62
N ALA A 284 5.74 -19.71 -9.83
CA ALA A 284 6.53 -20.72 -9.14
C ALA A 284 7.88 -20.12 -8.73
#